data_AF-A0AAU6JTV1-F1
#
_entry.id   AF-A0AAU6JTV1-F1
#
_cell.length_a   1.000
_cell.length_b   1.000
_cell.length_c   1.000
_cell.angle_alpha   90.00
_cell.angle_beta   90.00
_cell.angle_gamma   90.00
#
_symmetry.space_group_name_H-M   'P 1'
#
loop_
_entity.id
_entity.type
_entity.pdbx_description
1 polymer ?
#
loop_
_entity_poly.entity_id
_entity_poly.type
_entity_poly.pdbx_seq_one_letter_code
_entity_poly.pdbx_strand_id
1 'polypeptide(L)'
;MAATTEESDCAREQTKAEQDVDQVRQRATRDQQRLDSGAVSSPKDLENLQREIVSLAKRQGDLEDIVLEVMERRESAQERVAELTERVGAVQGKIDDATARREAAYESLAGEVGTATKEREVIAGSVPDDLLKLYDKLRQQQGGVGAARLFQRRCEGCRLELNITEVNEVKAAPRDAVLRCENCRRILVRTSESGL
;
A
#
# COMPACT_ATOMS: atom_id res chain seq x y z
N MET A 1 -10.29 -10.88 -10.29
CA MET A 1 -11.60 -10.71 -10.97
C MET A 1 -11.48 -11.09 -12.45
N ALA A 2 -10.71 -10.39 -13.29
CA ALA A 2 -10.55 -10.78 -14.70
C ALA A 2 -9.94 -12.20 -14.89
N ALA A 3 -8.85 -12.54 -14.19
CA ALA A 3 -8.23 -13.87 -14.30
C ALA A 3 -9.14 -15.02 -13.81
N THR A 4 -9.94 -14.77 -12.77
CA THR A 4 -10.92 -15.75 -12.26
C THR A 4 -12.08 -15.94 -13.23
N THR A 5 -12.53 -14.87 -13.89
CA THR A 5 -13.52 -14.95 -14.96
C THR A 5 -12.97 -15.72 -16.17
N GLU A 6 -11.72 -15.44 -16.57
CA GLU A 6 -11.03 -16.16 -17.64
C GLU A 6 -10.92 -17.67 -17.36
N GLU A 7 -10.55 -18.06 -16.13
CA GLU A 7 -10.50 -19.46 -15.71
C GLU A 7 -11.89 -20.13 -15.78
N SER A 8 -12.92 -19.44 -15.30
CA SER A 8 -14.30 -19.95 -15.31
C SER A 8 -14.85 -20.10 -16.74
N ASP A 9 -14.53 -19.16 -17.63
CA ASP A 9 -14.93 -19.22 -19.03
C ASP A 9 -14.20 -20.36 -19.75
N CYS A 10 -12.89 -20.53 -19.53
CA CYS A 10 -12.13 -21.66 -20.07
C CYS A 10 -12.64 -23.01 -19.54
N ALA A 11 -13.04 -23.09 -18.27
CA ALA A 11 -13.64 -24.30 -17.71
C ALA A 11 -14.96 -24.66 -18.39
N ARG A 12 -15.82 -23.67 -18.69
CA ARG A 12 -17.05 -23.87 -19.45
C ARG A 12 -16.79 -24.28 -20.90
N GLU A 13 -15.81 -23.65 -21.55
CA GLU A 13 -15.37 -24.01 -22.90
C GLU A 13 -14.87 -25.45 -22.94
N GLN A 14 -14.08 -25.87 -21.95
CA GLN A 14 -13.54 -27.23 -21.86
C GLN A 14 -14.69 -28.25 -21.76
N THR A 15 -15.63 -28.04 -20.84
CA THR A 15 -16.79 -28.93 -20.68
C THR A 15 -17.60 -29.05 -21.97
N LYS A 16 -17.76 -27.96 -22.71
CA LYS A 16 -18.47 -27.98 -23.99
C LYS A 16 -17.70 -28.76 -25.06
N ALA A 17 -16.40 -28.52 -25.19
CA ALA A 17 -15.56 -29.21 -26.17
C ALA A 17 -15.52 -30.73 -25.91
N GLU A 18 -15.40 -31.14 -24.64
CA GLU A 18 -15.47 -32.55 -24.23
C GLU A 18 -16.83 -33.19 -24.58
N GLN A 19 -17.94 -32.47 -24.36
CA GLN A 19 -19.27 -32.93 -24.75
C GLN A 19 -19.42 -33.10 -26.26
N ASP A 20 -18.84 -32.21 -27.05
CA ASP A 20 -18.87 -32.30 -28.53
C ASP A 20 -18.07 -33.52 -29.02
N VAL A 21 -16.91 -33.81 -28.41
CA VAL A 21 -16.13 -35.04 -28.67
C VAL A 21 -16.96 -36.29 -28.36
N ASP A 22 -17.59 -36.33 -27.18
CA ASP A 22 -18.40 -37.48 -26.75
C ASP A 22 -19.58 -37.74 -27.68
N GLN A 23 -20.25 -36.70 -28.18
CA GLN A 23 -21.34 -36.85 -29.15
C GLN A 23 -20.87 -37.51 -30.46
N VAL A 24 -19.72 -37.07 -30.98
CA VAL A 24 -19.13 -37.63 -32.21
C VAL A 24 -18.69 -39.07 -31.97
N ARG A 25 -18.03 -39.34 -30.85
CA ARG A 25 -17.58 -40.69 -30.44
C ARG A 25 -18.74 -41.67 -30.30
N GLN A 26 -19.84 -41.26 -29.67
CA GLN A 26 -21.05 -42.08 -29.54
C GLN A 26 -21.68 -42.38 -30.90
N ARG A 27 -21.71 -41.41 -31.83
CA ARG A 27 -22.21 -41.63 -33.19
C ARG A 27 -21.31 -42.60 -33.96
N ALA A 28 -20.00 -42.37 -33.95
CA ALA A 28 -19.03 -43.26 -34.60
C ALA A 28 -19.16 -44.70 -34.09
N THR A 29 -19.33 -44.88 -32.78
CA THR A 29 -19.53 -46.20 -32.16
C THR A 29 -20.79 -46.88 -32.67
N ARG A 30 -21.92 -46.16 -32.76
CA ARG A 30 -23.18 -46.73 -33.30
C ARG A 30 -23.06 -47.11 -34.77
N ASP A 31 -22.40 -46.28 -35.57
CA ASP A 31 -22.24 -46.52 -37.01
C ASP A 31 -21.30 -47.70 -37.25
N GLN A 32 -20.22 -47.82 -36.47
CA GLN A 32 -19.32 -48.98 -36.50
C GLN A 32 -20.08 -50.27 -36.12
N GLN A 33 -20.87 -50.26 -35.05
CA GLN A 33 -21.69 -51.42 -34.66
C GLN A 33 -22.68 -51.83 -35.75
N ARG A 34 -23.30 -50.86 -36.44
CA ARG A 34 -24.20 -51.14 -37.58
C ARG A 34 -23.45 -51.77 -38.74
N LEU A 35 -22.24 -51.30 -39.06
CA LEU A 35 -21.38 -51.88 -40.09
C LEU A 35 -21.03 -53.33 -39.74
N ASP A 36 -20.59 -53.57 -38.51
CA ASP A 36 -20.11 -54.88 -38.04
C ASP A 36 -21.24 -55.91 -37.90
N SER A 37 -22.47 -55.46 -37.64
CA SER A 37 -23.65 -56.33 -37.50
C SER A 37 -24.08 -57.01 -38.80
N GLY A 38 -23.63 -56.52 -39.96
CA GLY A 38 -24.09 -56.99 -41.27
C GLY A 38 -25.56 -56.66 -41.58
N ALA A 39 -26.23 -55.83 -40.77
CA ALA A 39 -27.62 -55.43 -40.97
C ALA A 39 -27.85 -54.57 -42.24
N VAL A 40 -26.79 -53.99 -42.80
CA VAL A 40 -26.81 -53.22 -44.06
C VAL A 40 -26.34 -54.11 -45.20
N SER A 41 -27.27 -54.47 -46.10
CA SER A 41 -27.03 -55.44 -47.18
C SER A 41 -26.77 -54.80 -48.56
N SER A 42 -27.12 -53.52 -48.72
CA SER A 42 -26.90 -52.76 -49.95
C SER A 42 -25.43 -52.31 -50.05
N PRO A 43 -24.71 -52.64 -51.14
CA PRO A 43 -23.32 -52.21 -51.34
C PRO A 43 -23.13 -50.69 -51.26
N LYS A 44 -24.11 -49.93 -51.74
CA LYS A 44 -24.08 -48.46 -51.73
C LYS A 44 -24.24 -47.91 -50.32
N ASP A 45 -25.07 -48.53 -49.49
CA ASP A 45 -25.29 -48.10 -48.12
C ASP A 45 -24.11 -48.46 -47.22
N LEU A 46 -23.43 -49.58 -47.48
CA LEU A 46 -22.16 -49.94 -46.83
C LEU A 46 -21.06 -48.92 -47.15
N GLU A 47 -20.91 -48.55 -48.42
CA GLU A 47 -19.92 -47.53 -48.83
C GLU A 47 -20.20 -46.17 -48.17
N ASN A 48 -21.47 -45.76 -48.13
CA ASN A 48 -21.87 -44.52 -47.44
C ASN A 48 -21.55 -44.56 -45.95
N LEU A 49 -21.87 -45.67 -45.27
CA LEU A 49 -21.60 -45.85 -43.83
C LEU A 49 -20.10 -45.83 -43.53
N GLN A 50 -19.28 -46.48 -44.36
CA GLN A 50 -17.82 -46.44 -44.22
C GLN A 50 -17.27 -45.01 -44.39
N ARG A 51 -17.75 -44.26 -45.38
CA ARG A 51 -17.37 -42.85 -45.58
C ARG A 51 -17.77 -41.98 -44.39
N GLU A 52 -18.95 -42.22 -43.83
CA GLU A 52 -19.43 -41.53 -42.62
C GLU A 52 -18.52 -41.80 -41.42
N ILE A 53 -18.16 -43.06 -41.17
CA ILE A 53 -17.24 -43.43 -40.08
C ILE A 53 -15.87 -42.73 -40.23
N VAL A 54 -15.30 -42.71 -41.44
CA VAL A 54 -14.03 -42.00 -41.70
C VAL A 54 -14.18 -40.50 -41.45
N SER A 55 -15.31 -39.91 -41.86
CA SER A 55 -15.59 -38.49 -41.61
C SER A 55 -15.76 -38.19 -40.12
N LEU A 56 -16.40 -39.07 -39.36
CA LEU A 56 -16.58 -38.92 -37.91
C LEU A 56 -15.24 -39.08 -37.18
N ALA A 57 -14.39 -40.01 -37.59
CA ALA A 57 -13.05 -40.17 -37.02
C ALA A 57 -12.20 -38.91 -37.23
N LYS A 58 -12.23 -38.32 -38.43
CA LYS A 58 -11.57 -37.04 -38.69
C LYS A 58 -12.12 -35.92 -37.79
N ARG A 59 -13.45 -35.81 -37.71
CA ARG A 59 -14.11 -34.79 -36.87
C ARG A 59 -13.81 -34.97 -35.39
N GLN A 60 -13.70 -36.21 -34.92
CA GLN A 60 -13.30 -36.51 -33.54
C GLN A 60 -11.89 -35.98 -33.28
N GLY A 61 -10.92 -36.27 -34.16
CA GLY A 61 -9.57 -35.74 -34.04
C GLY A 61 -9.54 -34.20 -34.01
N ASP A 62 -10.24 -33.53 -34.93
CA ASP A 62 -10.34 -32.07 -34.94
C ASP A 62 -10.91 -31.50 -33.63
N LEU A 63 -11.85 -32.20 -32.98
CA LEU A 63 -12.44 -31.78 -31.70
C LEU A 63 -11.53 -32.10 -30.51
N GLU A 64 -10.80 -33.22 -30.54
CA GLU A 64 -9.80 -33.57 -29.53
C GLU A 64 -8.66 -32.55 -29.50
N ASP A 65 -8.21 -32.07 -30.67
CA ASP A 65 -7.24 -30.97 -30.76
C ASP A 65 -7.78 -29.68 -30.11
N ILE A 66 -9.05 -29.34 -30.34
CA ILE A 66 -9.69 -28.19 -29.69
C ILE A 66 -9.78 -28.38 -28.16
N VAL A 67 -10.07 -29.59 -27.68
CA VAL A 67 -10.08 -29.88 -26.24
C VAL A 67 -8.70 -29.61 -25.64
N LEU A 68 -7.63 -30.07 -26.30
CA LEU A 68 -6.25 -29.84 -25.84
C LEU A 68 -5.92 -28.34 -25.79
N GLU A 69 -6.25 -27.57 -26.83
CA GLU A 69 -6.04 -26.12 -26.84
C GLU A 69 -6.78 -25.40 -25.69
N VAL A 70 -8.02 -25.81 -25.40
CA VAL A 70 -8.79 -25.21 -24.29
C VAL A 70 -8.23 -25.64 -22.93
N MET A 71 -7.74 -26.86 -22.79
CA MET A 71 -7.05 -27.32 -21.58
C MET A 71 -5.80 -26.50 -21.30
N GLU A 72 -4.94 -26.26 -22.30
CA GLU A 72 -3.73 -25.43 -22.17
C GLU A 72 -4.08 -23.98 -21.76
N ARG A 73 -5.11 -23.40 -22.39
CA ARG A 73 -5.61 -22.07 -22.03
C ARG A 73 -6.11 -22.02 -20.57
N ARG A 74 -6.83 -23.05 -20.13
CA ARG A 74 -7.32 -23.14 -18.76
C ARG A 74 -6.18 -23.25 -17.75
N GLU A 75 -5.18 -24.09 -18.03
CA GLU A 75 -4.00 -24.24 -17.16
C GLU A 75 -3.28 -22.89 -16.99
N SER A 76 -3.04 -22.17 -18.08
CA SER A 76 -2.46 -20.82 -18.02
C SER A 76 -3.31 -19.84 -17.20
N ALA A 77 -4.64 -19.88 -17.34
CA ALA A 77 -5.54 -19.05 -16.54
C ALA A 77 -5.46 -19.40 -15.03
N GLN A 78 -5.35 -20.69 -14.70
CA GLN A 78 -5.22 -21.18 -13.31
C GLN A 78 -3.90 -20.72 -12.67
N GLU A 79 -2.79 -20.84 -13.38
CA GLU A 79 -1.48 -20.34 -12.92
C GLU A 79 -1.53 -18.83 -12.65
N ARG A 80 -2.13 -18.06 -13.56
CA ARG A 80 -2.30 -16.60 -13.39
C ARG A 80 -3.17 -16.27 -12.18
N VAL A 81 -4.23 -17.03 -11.91
CA VAL A 81 -5.05 -16.86 -10.70
C VAL A 81 -4.23 -17.13 -9.44
N ALA A 82 -3.44 -18.21 -9.42
CA ALA A 82 -2.60 -18.55 -8.29
C ALA A 82 -1.55 -17.47 -8.01
N GLU A 83 -0.81 -17.02 -9.04
CA GLU A 83 0.20 -15.97 -8.92
C GLU A 83 -0.41 -14.66 -8.38
N LEU A 84 -1.52 -14.22 -8.95
CA LEU A 84 -2.17 -12.97 -8.51
C LEU A 84 -2.71 -13.09 -7.09
N THR A 85 -3.21 -14.26 -6.69
CA THR A 85 -3.69 -14.50 -5.33
C THR A 85 -2.55 -14.39 -4.33
N GLU A 86 -1.40 -15.02 -4.62
CA GLU A 86 -0.21 -14.91 -3.77
C GLU A 86 0.28 -13.45 -3.67
N ARG A 87 0.35 -12.74 -4.80
CA ARG A 87 0.77 -11.33 -4.83
C ARG A 87 -0.15 -10.44 -4.01
N VAL A 88 -1.47 -10.64 -4.10
CA VAL A 88 -2.45 -9.91 -3.27
C VAL A 88 -2.22 -10.21 -1.80
N GLY A 89 -2.05 -11.48 -1.42
CA GLY A 89 -1.75 -11.85 -0.03
C GLY A 89 -0.46 -11.21 0.50
N ALA A 90 0.60 -11.20 -0.30
CA ALA A 90 1.87 -10.59 0.07
C ALA A 90 1.76 -9.06 0.24
N VAL A 91 1.01 -8.38 -0.62
CA VAL A 91 0.77 -6.93 -0.49
C VAL A 91 -0.10 -6.64 0.73
N GLN A 92 -1.15 -7.43 0.97
CA GLN A 92 -2.00 -7.28 2.15
C GLN A 92 -1.19 -7.42 3.44
N GLY A 93 -0.32 -8.44 3.55
CA GLY A 93 0.55 -8.60 4.72
C GLY A 93 1.48 -7.40 4.95
N LYS A 94 2.00 -6.77 3.89
CA LYS A 94 2.79 -5.54 4.01
C LYS A 94 1.97 -4.34 4.49
N ILE A 95 0.72 -4.23 4.04
CA ILE A 95 -0.20 -3.18 4.48
C ILE A 95 -0.52 -3.34 5.97
N ASP A 96 -0.81 -4.57 6.40
CA ASP A 96 -1.15 -4.88 7.78
C ASP A 96 0.03 -4.56 8.72
N ASP A 97 1.24 -4.99 8.37
CA ASP A 97 2.46 -4.67 9.12
C ASP A 97 2.72 -3.15 9.19
N ALA A 98 2.63 -2.45 8.06
CA ALA A 98 2.85 -0.99 8.02
C ALA A 98 1.80 -0.24 8.85
N THR A 99 0.55 -0.71 8.84
CA THR A 99 -0.55 -0.13 9.62
C THR A 99 -0.32 -0.32 11.11
N ALA A 100 0.05 -1.52 11.54
CA ALA A 100 0.36 -1.81 12.94
C ALA A 100 1.55 -0.97 13.45
N ARG A 101 2.63 -0.88 12.67
CA ARG A 101 3.79 -0.03 13.02
C ARG A 101 3.42 1.45 13.11
N ARG A 102 2.58 1.92 12.19
CA ARG A 102 2.07 3.30 12.22
C ARG A 102 1.27 3.55 13.50
N GLU A 103 0.32 2.68 13.84
CA GLU A 103 -0.53 2.85 15.01
C GLU A 103 0.26 2.87 16.31
N ALA A 104 1.21 1.94 16.48
CA ALA A 104 2.11 1.94 17.63
C ALA A 104 2.92 3.24 17.75
N ALA A 105 3.43 3.76 16.63
CA ALA A 105 4.15 5.03 16.62
C ALA A 105 3.26 6.22 16.99
N TYR A 106 2.01 6.26 16.50
CA TYR A 106 1.04 7.30 16.85
C TYR A 106 0.68 7.27 18.33
N GLU A 107 0.49 6.08 18.91
CA GLU A 107 0.20 5.95 20.34
C GLU A 107 1.37 6.42 21.21
N SER A 108 2.60 6.05 20.86
CA SER A 108 3.81 6.54 21.53
C SER A 108 3.90 8.07 21.49
N LEU A 109 3.76 8.66 20.29
CA LEU A 109 3.82 10.12 20.11
C LEU A 109 2.68 10.83 20.86
N ALA A 110 1.48 10.26 20.88
CA ALA A 110 0.36 10.82 21.64
C ALA A 110 0.66 10.82 23.15
N GLY A 111 1.29 9.76 23.67
CA GLY A 111 1.75 9.69 25.06
C GLY A 111 2.82 10.75 25.38
N GLU A 112 3.81 10.91 24.51
CA GLU A 112 4.86 11.94 24.64
C GLU A 112 4.27 13.35 24.61
N VAL A 113 3.40 13.65 23.65
CA VAL A 113 2.71 14.94 23.53
C VAL A 113 1.87 15.21 24.78
N GLY A 114 1.12 14.21 25.26
CA GLY A 114 0.32 14.32 26.47
C GLY A 114 1.16 14.64 27.71
N THR A 115 2.32 14.00 27.85
CA THR A 115 3.27 14.25 28.94
C THR A 115 3.84 15.65 28.85
N ALA A 116 4.41 16.02 27.70
CA ALA A 116 5.00 17.34 27.48
C ALA A 116 3.99 18.49 27.63
N THR A 117 2.72 18.26 27.26
CA THR A 117 1.64 19.24 27.44
C THR A 117 1.35 19.48 28.91
N LYS A 118 1.23 18.41 29.72
CA LYS A 118 0.99 18.52 31.16
C LYS A 118 2.17 19.21 31.87
N GLU A 119 3.40 18.83 31.53
CA GLU A 119 4.60 19.49 32.06
C GLU A 119 4.61 20.98 31.72
N ARG A 120 4.27 21.34 30.48
CA ARG A 120 4.14 22.75 30.06
C ARG A 120 3.08 23.48 30.87
N GLU A 121 1.91 22.89 31.10
CA GLU A 121 0.83 23.51 31.87
C GLU A 121 1.27 23.82 33.31
N VAL A 122 1.95 22.88 33.97
CA VAL A 122 2.49 23.07 35.33
C VAL A 122 3.49 24.22 35.36
N ILE A 123 4.46 24.23 34.44
CA ILE A 123 5.47 25.29 34.37
C ILE A 123 4.82 26.65 34.05
N ALA A 124 3.92 26.69 33.07
CA ALA A 124 3.24 27.91 32.66
C ALA A 124 2.44 28.54 33.81
N GLY A 125 1.83 27.72 34.69
CA GLY A 125 1.13 28.21 35.88
C GLY A 125 2.02 28.92 36.92
N SER A 126 3.35 28.73 36.84
CA SER A 126 4.32 29.41 37.70
C SER A 126 4.90 30.69 37.08
N VAL A 127 4.59 30.99 35.82
CA VAL A 127 5.13 32.14 35.08
C VAL A 127 4.09 33.27 35.09
N PRO A 128 4.49 34.54 35.34
CA PRO A 128 3.58 35.68 35.24
C PRO A 128 2.84 35.77 33.89
N ASP A 129 1.54 36.05 33.93
CA ASP A 129 0.65 36.05 32.75
C ASP A 129 1.12 36.99 31.62
N ASP A 130 1.65 38.15 31.97
CA ASP A 130 2.14 39.16 31.03
C ASP A 130 3.39 38.66 30.29
N LEU A 131 4.31 38.02 31.01
CA LEU A 131 5.50 37.39 30.44
C LEU A 131 5.14 36.19 29.57
N LEU A 132 4.19 35.35 29.99
CA LEU A 132 3.71 34.21 29.21
C LEU A 132 3.02 34.67 27.92
N LYS A 133 2.19 35.72 27.97
CA LYS A 133 1.56 36.33 26.78
C LYS A 133 2.62 36.85 25.80
N LEU A 134 3.67 37.50 26.30
CA LEU A 134 4.79 37.95 25.46
C LEU A 134 5.51 36.76 24.81
N TYR A 135 5.82 35.72 25.59
CA TYR A 135 6.45 34.50 25.08
C TYR A 135 5.60 33.85 23.99
N ASP A 136 4.30 33.64 24.21
CA ASP A 136 3.42 32.97 23.24
C ASP A 136 3.26 33.77 21.95
N LYS A 137 3.17 35.11 22.04
CA LYS A 137 3.18 35.99 20.87
C LYS A 137 4.46 35.83 20.06
N LEU A 138 5.61 35.86 20.72
CA LEU A 138 6.91 35.70 20.05
C LEU A 138 7.09 34.28 19.51
N ARG A 139 6.59 33.26 20.23
CA ARG A 139 6.63 31.86 19.81
C ARG A 139 5.92 31.64 18.48
N GLN A 140 4.74 32.24 18.31
CA GLN A 140 3.98 32.20 17.06
C GLN A 140 4.71 32.92 15.92
N GLN A 141 5.33 34.07 16.20
CA GLN A 141 6.03 34.87 15.19
C GLN A 141 7.39 34.29 14.79
N GLN A 142 8.06 33.57 15.68
CA GLN A 142 9.46 33.15 15.56
C GLN A 142 9.61 31.62 15.44
N GLY A 143 8.67 30.97 14.75
CA GLY A 143 8.79 29.57 14.34
C GLY A 143 8.80 28.57 15.51
N GLY A 144 8.02 28.82 16.56
CA GLY A 144 7.86 27.88 17.68
C GLY A 144 8.73 28.16 18.90
N VAL A 145 9.59 29.19 18.87
CA VAL A 145 10.50 29.53 19.99
C VAL A 145 10.40 31.01 20.35
N GLY A 146 9.79 31.34 21.49
CA GLY A 146 9.58 32.72 21.95
C GLY A 146 10.71 33.30 22.81
N ALA A 147 11.56 32.44 23.39
CA ALA A 147 12.68 32.81 24.25
C ALA A 147 13.92 32.01 23.85
N ALA A 148 15.09 32.62 23.97
CA ALA A 148 16.36 32.02 23.64
C ALA A 148 17.37 32.26 24.77
N ARG A 149 18.17 31.25 25.05
CA ARG A 149 19.30 31.38 25.98
C ARG A 149 20.34 32.34 25.40
N LEU A 150 20.88 33.19 26.27
CA LEU A 150 22.11 33.91 26.00
C LEU A 150 23.28 33.07 26.49
N PHE A 151 24.16 32.65 25.59
CA PHE A 151 25.30 31.79 25.88
C PHE A 151 26.57 32.40 25.28
N GLN A 152 27.58 32.71 26.10
CA GLN A 152 28.84 33.33 25.67
C GLN A 152 28.60 34.51 24.71
N ARG A 153 27.79 35.48 25.13
CA ARG A 153 27.39 36.68 24.36
C ARG A 153 26.61 36.39 23.07
N ARG A 154 26.22 35.14 22.82
CA ARG A 154 25.48 34.73 21.63
C ARG A 154 24.03 34.42 21.97
N CYS A 155 23.10 34.95 21.18
CA CYS A 155 21.70 34.53 21.26
C CYS A 155 21.55 33.16 20.61
N GLU A 156 21.16 32.12 21.34
CA GLU A 156 21.00 30.78 20.75
C GLU A 156 19.78 30.67 19.79
N GLY A 157 18.91 31.67 19.78
CA GLY A 157 17.75 31.72 18.89
C GLY A 157 18.10 32.12 17.45
N CYS A 158 18.89 33.17 17.26
CA CYS A 158 19.38 33.58 15.93
C CYS A 158 20.84 33.19 15.67
N ARG A 159 21.54 32.69 16.69
CA ARG A 159 22.95 32.29 16.68
C ARG A 159 23.94 33.42 16.39
N LEU A 160 23.48 34.67 16.45
CA LEU A 160 24.33 35.85 16.33
C LEU A 160 24.91 36.24 17.69
N GLU A 161 26.15 36.69 17.66
CA GLU A 161 26.82 37.30 18.80
C GLU A 161 26.31 38.74 18.97
N LEU A 162 26.03 39.10 20.22
CA LEU A 162 25.66 40.45 20.59
C LEU A 162 26.89 41.35 20.44
N ASN A 163 26.68 42.55 19.91
CA ASN A 163 27.70 43.57 19.86
C ASN A 163 28.03 44.08 21.28
N ILE A 164 29.13 44.82 21.41
CA ILE A 164 29.63 45.28 22.72
C ILE A 164 28.61 46.16 23.46
N THR A 165 27.83 46.96 22.73
CA THR A 165 26.79 47.83 23.31
C THR A 165 25.65 46.99 23.88
N GLU A 166 25.12 46.04 23.09
CA GLU A 166 24.07 45.10 23.52
C GLU A 166 24.52 44.29 24.75
N VAL A 167 25.76 43.82 24.78
CA VAL A 167 26.32 43.08 25.94
C VAL A 167 26.33 43.97 27.19
N ASN A 168 26.77 45.22 27.08
CA ASN A 168 26.80 46.15 28.21
C ASN A 168 25.40 46.51 28.71
N GLU A 169 24.43 46.69 27.81
CA GLU A 169 23.02 46.93 28.16
C GLU A 169 22.42 45.73 28.91
N VAL A 170 22.65 44.52 28.42
CA VAL A 170 22.17 43.27 29.05
C VAL A 170 22.80 43.07 30.43
N LYS A 171 24.07 43.45 30.59
CA LYS A 171 24.82 43.40 31.86
C LYS A 171 24.34 44.42 32.88
N ALA A 172 24.02 45.64 32.45
CA ALA A 172 23.55 46.72 33.31
C ALA A 172 22.08 46.56 33.74
N ALA A 173 21.28 45.82 32.96
CA ALA A 173 19.86 45.64 33.23
C ALA A 173 19.59 44.86 34.55
N PRO A 174 18.58 45.27 35.34
CA PRO A 174 18.13 44.54 36.55
C PRO A 174 17.82 43.07 36.27
N ARG A 175 17.94 42.18 37.27
CA ARG A 175 17.75 40.72 37.09
C ARG A 175 16.35 40.33 36.63
N ASP A 176 15.35 41.08 37.05
CA ASP A 176 13.93 40.93 36.71
C ASP A 176 13.54 41.59 35.36
N ALA A 177 14.45 42.36 34.74
CA ALA A 177 14.20 42.95 33.45
C ALA A 177 14.08 41.90 32.33
N VAL A 178 13.00 41.97 31.56
CA VAL A 178 12.74 41.11 30.39
C VAL A 178 13.36 41.74 29.14
N LEU A 179 14.51 41.22 28.73
CA LEU A 179 15.26 41.72 27.58
C LEU A 179 14.92 40.96 26.31
N ARG A 180 15.09 41.59 25.15
CA ARG A 180 14.87 40.97 23.83
C ARG A 180 16.09 41.13 22.95
N CYS A 181 16.38 40.12 22.13
CA CYS A 181 17.42 40.22 21.13
C CYS A 181 17.03 41.26 20.07
N GLU A 182 17.94 42.17 19.70
CA GLU A 182 17.63 43.18 18.67
C GLU A 182 17.43 42.55 17.29
N ASN A 183 18.18 41.47 17.01
CA ASN A 183 18.15 40.78 15.73
C ASN A 183 16.88 39.93 15.53
N CYS A 184 16.49 39.11 16.51
CA CYS A 184 15.37 38.16 16.36
C CYS A 184 14.19 38.37 17.30
N ARG A 185 14.24 39.40 18.16
CA ARG A 185 13.16 39.82 19.07
C ARG A 185 12.72 38.80 20.13
N ARG A 186 13.27 37.58 20.13
CA ARG A 186 13.05 36.58 21.19
C ARG A 186 13.50 37.12 22.55
N ILE A 187 12.83 36.69 23.61
CA ILE A 187 13.22 36.99 24.99
C ILE A 187 14.61 36.40 25.25
N LEU A 188 15.56 37.19 25.78
CA LEU A 188 16.89 36.72 26.14
C LEU A 188 16.90 36.20 27.57
N VAL A 189 17.13 34.90 27.73
CA VAL A 189 17.26 34.25 29.03
C VAL A 189 18.72 34.31 29.47
N ARG A 190 18.99 35.13 30.49
CA ARG A 190 20.32 35.27 31.10
C ARG A 190 20.57 34.11 32.07
N THR A 191 21.75 33.50 31.96
CA THR A 191 22.22 32.40 32.82
C THR A 191 23.67 32.65 33.25
N SER A 192 24.22 31.81 34.13
CA SER A 192 25.65 31.87 34.50
C SER A 192 26.59 31.72 33.31
N GLU A 193 26.12 31.09 32.22
CA GLU A 193 26.91 30.84 31.01
C GLU A 193 26.75 31.95 29.96
N SER A 194 26.07 33.05 30.28
CA SER A 194 25.82 34.13 29.31
C SER A 194 27.07 34.90 28.90
N GLY A 195 28.19 34.81 29.65
CA GLY A 195 29.44 35.50 29.31
C GLY A 195 29.37 37.03 29.46
N LEU A 196 28.52 37.50 30.39
CA LEU A 196 28.28 38.90 30.75
C LEU A 196 29.24 39.36 31.86
#